data_AF-A0A2N2M4K9-F1
#
_entry.id   AF-A0A2N2M4K9-F1
#
_cell.length_a   1.000
_cell.length_b   1.000
_cell.length_c   1.000
_cell.angle_alpha   90.00
_cell.angle_beta   90.00
_cell.angle_gamma   90.00
#
_symmetry.space_group_name_H-M   'P 1'
#
loop_
_entity.id
_entity.type
_entity.pdbx_description
1 polymer ?
#
loop_
_entity_poly.entity_id
_entity_poly.type
_entity_poly.pdbx_seq_one_letter_code
_entity_poly.pdbx_strand_id
1 'polypeptide(L)'
;MRKTVVLFSLVLMLSSFAGSASGQKADYCSTFYGENAGISTVCTWPGSGASNTFIGKDAGKVNITGSGNTFLGFFAGSNTTLSLNTFMGYYSGTSNTTGERNTFMGNFSGFDNTTATKLTFLSPTAWCWAASNM
;
A
#
# COMPACT_ATOMS: atom_id res chain seq x y z
N MET A 1 -24.58 -27.32 -28.67
CA MET A 1 -24.60 -27.28 -27.19
C MET A 1 -23.24 -26.96 -26.53
N ARG A 2 -22.16 -26.62 -27.27
CA ARG A 2 -20.81 -26.41 -26.68
C ARG A 2 -20.34 -24.95 -26.58
N LYS A 3 -21.08 -23.99 -27.17
CA LYS A 3 -20.72 -22.55 -27.16
C LYS A 3 -21.24 -21.80 -25.92
N THR A 4 -22.35 -22.25 -25.32
CA THR A 4 -22.98 -21.57 -24.18
C THR A 4 -22.22 -21.77 -22.87
N VAL A 5 -21.51 -22.90 -22.71
CA VAL A 5 -20.73 -23.21 -21.49
C VAL A 5 -19.51 -22.28 -21.36
N VAL A 6 -18.82 -21.97 -22.47
CA VAL A 6 -17.66 -21.07 -22.45
C VAL A 6 -18.07 -19.64 -22.10
N LEU A 7 -19.23 -19.19 -22.62
CA LEU A 7 -19.74 -17.85 -22.35
C LEU A 7 -20.16 -17.68 -20.88
N PHE A 8 -20.74 -18.72 -20.26
CA PHE A 8 -21.17 -18.69 -18.87
C PHE A 8 -20.00 -18.66 -17.88
N SER A 9 -18.93 -19.41 -18.17
CA SER A 9 -17.69 -19.38 -17.37
C SER A 9 -16.93 -18.05 -17.52
N LEU A 10 -16.96 -17.43 -18.71
CA LEU A 10 -16.32 -16.13 -18.95
C LEU A 10 -17.04 -14.99 -18.20
N VAL A 11 -18.38 -15.03 -18.13
CA VAL A 11 -19.20 -14.05 -17.39
C VAL A 11 -18.95 -14.17 -15.87
N LEU A 12 -18.76 -15.38 -15.34
CA LEU A 12 -18.40 -15.60 -13.93
C LEU A 12 -16.99 -15.09 -13.60
N MET A 13 -16.02 -15.22 -14.51
CA MET A 13 -14.66 -14.69 -14.36
C MET A 13 -14.63 -13.14 -14.32
N LEU A 14 -15.53 -12.46 -15.04
CA LEU A 14 -15.65 -10.99 -14.97
C LEU A 14 -16.15 -10.53 -13.60
N SER A 15 -17.03 -11.30 -12.95
CA SER A 15 -17.61 -10.92 -11.65
C SER A 15 -16.62 -11.02 -10.48
N SER A 16 -15.63 -11.92 -10.58
CA SER A 16 -14.50 -12.00 -9.63
C SER A 16 -13.46 -10.89 -9.81
N PHE A 17 -13.53 -10.11 -10.89
CA PHE A 17 -12.66 -8.96 -11.14
C PHE A 17 -13.22 -7.64 -10.58
N ALA A 18 -14.41 -7.68 -9.96
CA ALA A 18 -15.09 -6.49 -9.40
C ALA A 18 -14.40 -5.87 -8.17
N GLY A 19 -13.24 -6.37 -7.74
CA GLY A 19 -12.48 -5.89 -6.59
C GLY A 19 -11.14 -5.21 -6.91
N SER A 20 -10.87 -4.83 -8.16
CA SER A 20 -9.55 -4.27 -8.51
C SER A 20 -9.69 -3.08 -9.44
N ALA A 21 -9.48 -1.90 -8.88
CA ALA A 21 -9.32 -0.66 -9.60
C ALA A 21 -8.28 -0.83 -10.72
N SER A 22 -8.73 -1.02 -11.95
CA SER A 22 -7.85 -1.00 -13.12
C SER A 22 -8.57 -0.39 -14.32
N GLY A 23 -8.08 0.80 -14.70
CA GLY A 23 -8.29 1.37 -16.02
C GLY A 23 -9.28 2.53 -16.12
N GLN A 24 -8.90 3.73 -15.68
CA GLN A 24 -9.40 4.97 -16.27
C GLN A 24 -8.19 5.84 -16.65
N LYS A 25 -7.94 5.97 -17.95
CA LYS A 25 -6.95 6.91 -18.50
C LYS A 25 -7.55 8.31 -18.45
N ALA A 26 -7.17 9.14 -17.48
CA ALA A 26 -7.17 10.62 -17.58
C ALA A 26 -6.41 11.35 -16.47
N ASP A 27 -6.35 10.84 -15.23
CA ASP A 27 -5.73 11.53 -14.09
C ASP A 27 -4.76 10.59 -13.36
N TYR A 28 -3.60 11.08 -12.89
CA TYR A 28 -2.50 10.31 -12.25
C TYR A 28 -2.85 9.69 -10.89
N CYS A 29 -4.00 9.04 -10.76
CA CYS A 29 -4.47 8.47 -9.51
C CYS A 29 -3.90 7.07 -9.24
N SER A 30 -3.95 6.71 -7.97
CA SER A 30 -3.26 5.58 -7.37
C SER A 30 -3.87 4.22 -7.75
N THR A 31 -3.08 3.14 -7.68
CA THR A 31 -3.49 1.76 -7.93
C THR A 31 -3.74 1.04 -6.60
N PHE A 32 -4.93 0.48 -6.39
CA PHE A 32 -5.30 -0.22 -5.15
C PHE A 32 -5.83 -1.63 -5.42
N TYR A 33 -5.32 -2.61 -4.68
CA TYR A 33 -5.74 -4.01 -4.74
C TYR A 33 -5.90 -4.57 -3.32
N GLY A 34 -7.12 -4.98 -2.94
CA GLY A 34 -7.43 -5.55 -1.62
C GLY A 34 -8.54 -4.81 -0.88
N GLU A 35 -9.15 -5.48 0.09
CA GLU A 35 -10.22 -4.92 0.93
C GLU A 35 -9.71 -3.68 1.68
N ASN A 36 -10.38 -2.54 1.55
CA ASN A 36 -10.03 -1.24 2.15
C ASN A 36 -8.66 -0.65 1.77
N ALA A 37 -8.00 -1.17 0.73
CA ALA A 37 -6.74 -0.60 0.26
C ALA A 37 -6.95 0.84 -0.24
N GLY A 38 -6.24 1.80 0.35
CA GLY A 38 -6.32 3.22 -0.05
C GLY A 38 -7.69 3.89 0.12
N ILE A 39 -8.56 3.35 0.99
CA ILE A 39 -9.96 3.82 1.12
C ILE A 39 -10.07 5.31 1.47
N SER A 40 -9.12 5.87 2.21
CA SER A 40 -9.09 7.29 2.58
C SER A 40 -8.19 8.16 1.70
N THR A 41 -7.65 7.62 0.60
CA THR A 41 -6.74 8.37 -0.28
C THR A 41 -7.48 9.34 -1.18
N VAL A 42 -7.16 10.62 -1.01
CA VAL A 42 -7.74 11.71 -1.80
C VAL A 42 -6.76 12.09 -2.90
N CYS A 43 -7.00 11.62 -4.12
CA CYS A 43 -6.22 12.00 -5.29
C CYS A 43 -6.69 13.35 -5.83
N THR A 44 -5.82 14.36 -5.78
CA THR A 44 -5.99 15.63 -6.49
C THR A 44 -4.73 15.84 -7.33
N TRP A 45 -4.73 15.64 -8.65
CA TRP A 45 -3.54 15.90 -9.48
C TRP A 45 -3.51 17.36 -9.93
N PRO A 46 -2.36 18.09 -9.91
CA PRO A 46 -1.00 17.70 -9.50
C PRO A 46 -0.71 17.85 -7.98
N GLY A 47 -1.73 17.87 -7.14
CA GLY A 47 -1.67 17.95 -5.68
C GLY A 47 -1.38 16.63 -4.96
N SER A 48 -2.15 16.33 -3.91
CA SER A 48 -1.91 15.24 -2.96
C SER A 48 -2.56 13.90 -3.36
N GLY A 49 -2.08 12.79 -2.77
CA GLY A 49 -2.70 11.47 -2.88
C GLY A 49 -2.53 10.73 -4.22
N ALA A 50 -1.63 11.20 -5.08
CA ALA A 50 -1.40 10.67 -6.43
C ALA A 50 -0.25 9.65 -6.49
N SER A 51 -0.22 8.82 -7.53
CA SER A 51 0.88 7.87 -7.81
C SER A 51 1.20 6.88 -6.69
N ASN A 52 0.22 6.43 -5.91
CA ASN A 52 0.42 5.36 -4.93
C ASN A 52 0.09 3.98 -5.50
N THR A 53 0.72 2.93 -4.99
CA THR A 53 0.42 1.53 -5.30
C THR A 53 0.19 0.77 -3.99
N PHE A 54 -1.05 0.41 -3.66
CA PHE A 54 -1.38 -0.36 -2.46
C PHE A 54 -1.92 -1.73 -2.82
N ILE A 55 -1.34 -2.78 -2.26
CA ILE A 55 -1.69 -4.17 -2.52
C ILE A 55 -1.76 -4.90 -1.18
N GLY A 56 -2.94 -5.32 -0.76
CA GLY A 56 -3.19 -6.02 0.50
C GLY A 56 -4.39 -5.44 1.26
N LYS A 57 -4.98 -6.25 2.14
CA LYS A 57 -6.09 -5.79 3.00
C LYS A 57 -5.61 -4.69 3.95
N ASP A 58 -6.36 -3.58 3.98
CA ASP A 58 -6.10 -2.37 4.76
C ASP A 58 -4.72 -1.71 4.47
N ALA A 59 -4.10 -2.00 3.31
CA ALA A 59 -2.87 -1.35 2.89
C ALA A 59 -3.12 0.14 2.58
N GLY A 60 -2.35 1.04 3.19
CA GLY A 60 -2.50 2.49 3.01
C GLY A 60 -3.88 3.03 3.40
N LYS A 61 -4.60 2.34 4.30
CA LYS A 61 -5.99 2.63 4.68
C LYS A 61 -6.24 4.11 4.99
N VAL A 62 -5.39 4.72 5.81
CA VAL A 62 -5.52 6.10 6.30
C VAL A 62 -4.57 7.06 5.57
N ASN A 63 -4.09 6.71 4.37
CA ASN A 63 -3.24 7.61 3.61
C ASN A 63 -4.08 8.71 2.94
N ILE A 64 -4.18 9.87 3.58
CA ILE A 64 -5.05 10.99 3.13
C ILE A 64 -4.39 11.80 2.01
N THR A 65 -3.14 12.22 2.20
CA THR A 65 -2.44 13.18 1.32
C THR A 65 -1.14 12.67 0.70
N GLY A 66 -0.66 11.50 1.13
CA GLY A 66 0.64 10.98 0.71
C GLY A 66 0.66 10.58 -0.75
N SER A 67 1.69 10.98 -1.47
CA SER A 67 1.89 10.66 -2.89
C SER A 67 3.14 9.79 -3.10
N GLY A 68 3.14 8.97 -4.15
CA GLY A 68 4.32 8.19 -4.55
C GLY A 68 4.69 7.05 -3.59
N ASN A 69 3.72 6.50 -2.86
CA ASN A 69 3.95 5.39 -1.93
C ASN A 69 3.69 4.04 -2.57
N THR A 70 4.48 3.02 -2.23
CA THR A 70 4.25 1.63 -2.63
C THR A 70 4.09 0.75 -1.40
N PHE A 71 2.87 0.32 -1.10
CA PHE A 71 2.57 -0.55 0.05
C PHE A 71 2.09 -1.91 -0.40
N LEU A 72 2.78 -2.97 0.01
CA LEU A 72 2.49 -4.35 -0.35
C LEU A 72 2.42 -5.20 0.92
N GLY A 73 1.25 -5.68 1.30
CA GLY A 73 1.04 -6.54 2.46
C GLY A 73 -0.20 -6.18 3.26
N PHE A 74 -0.62 -7.10 4.13
CA PHE A 74 -1.71 -6.88 5.08
C PHE A 74 -1.33 -5.76 6.05
N PHE A 75 -2.15 -4.71 6.13
CA PHE A 75 -1.92 -3.51 6.94
C PHE A 75 -0.64 -2.73 6.60
N ALA A 76 0.00 -2.97 5.45
CA ALA A 76 1.20 -2.22 5.08
C ALA A 76 0.90 -0.71 5.00
N GLY A 77 1.61 0.09 5.80
CA GLY A 77 1.47 1.54 5.83
C GLY A 77 0.07 2.06 6.21
N SER A 78 -0.69 1.30 7.00
CA SER A 78 -2.11 1.62 7.24
C SER A 78 -2.36 3.00 7.82
N ASN A 79 -1.45 3.55 8.66
CA ASN A 79 -1.61 4.89 9.29
C ASN A 79 -0.67 5.97 8.73
N THR A 80 -0.13 5.82 7.52
CA THR A 80 0.82 6.83 7.01
C THR A 80 0.13 7.80 6.08
N THR A 81 0.26 9.10 6.33
CA THR A 81 -0.22 10.19 5.46
C THR A 81 0.89 10.81 4.60
N LEU A 82 2.06 10.17 4.63
CA LEU A 82 3.33 10.70 4.13
C LEU A 82 3.63 10.22 2.72
N SER A 83 4.60 10.85 2.07
CA SER A 83 4.95 10.58 0.67
C SER A 83 6.25 9.79 0.52
N LEU A 84 6.40 9.16 -0.65
CA LEU A 84 7.63 8.52 -1.13
C LEU A 84 8.10 7.32 -0.28
N ASN A 85 7.21 6.59 0.36
CA ASN A 85 7.58 5.41 1.15
C ASN A 85 7.31 4.09 0.40
N THR A 86 8.20 3.12 0.54
CA THR A 86 8.02 1.75 0.03
C THR A 86 7.94 0.79 1.21
N PHE A 87 6.78 0.20 1.47
CA PHE A 87 6.57 -0.78 2.55
C PHE A 87 6.12 -2.11 1.99
N MET A 88 6.82 -3.18 2.33
CA MET A 88 6.55 -4.52 1.82
C MET A 88 6.58 -5.53 2.98
N GLY A 89 5.42 -6.02 3.40
CA GLY A 89 5.29 -7.05 4.42
C GLY A 89 4.03 -6.91 5.26
N TYR A 90 3.73 -7.95 6.04
CA TYR A 90 2.67 -7.96 7.04
C TYR A 90 2.97 -6.92 8.12
N TYR A 91 2.09 -5.94 8.34
CA TYR A 91 2.26 -4.82 9.28
C TYR A 91 3.54 -3.99 9.10
N SER A 92 4.08 -3.91 7.88
CA SER A 92 5.25 -3.08 7.60
C SER A 92 4.89 -1.58 7.66
N GLY A 93 5.66 -0.80 8.42
CA GLY A 93 5.54 0.67 8.47
C GLY A 93 4.23 1.21 9.02
N THR A 94 3.49 0.43 9.82
CA THR A 94 2.17 0.83 10.31
C THR A 94 2.18 2.05 11.22
N SER A 95 3.24 2.29 12.00
CA SER A 95 3.31 3.43 12.93
C SER A 95 4.16 4.59 12.42
N ASN A 96 4.53 4.60 11.14
CA ASN A 96 5.34 5.68 10.58
C ASN A 96 4.50 6.95 10.34
N THR A 97 4.67 7.94 11.23
CA THR A 97 3.84 9.16 11.28
C THR A 97 4.55 10.42 10.80
N THR A 98 5.89 10.47 10.79
CA THR A 98 6.63 11.61 10.22
C THR A 98 7.71 11.25 9.19
N GLY A 99 7.94 9.97 8.95
CA GLY A 99 8.98 9.49 8.05
C GLY A 99 8.66 9.48 6.55
N GLU A 100 9.37 10.27 5.76
CA GLU A 100 9.33 10.20 4.29
C GLU A 100 10.56 9.48 3.71
N ARG A 101 10.41 8.97 2.48
CA ARG A 101 11.50 8.33 1.71
C ARG A 101 12.09 7.08 2.37
N ASN A 102 11.27 6.31 3.08
CA ASN A 102 11.69 5.07 3.70
C ASN A 102 11.42 3.86 2.82
N THR A 103 12.26 2.85 2.95
CA THR A 103 12.05 1.53 2.31
C THR A 103 12.04 0.47 3.40
N PHE A 104 10.87 -0.04 3.77
CA PHE A 104 10.74 -1.15 4.72
C PHE A 104 10.30 -2.40 3.97
N MET A 105 11.05 -3.47 4.10
CA MET A 105 10.74 -4.78 3.57
C MET A 105 10.88 -5.79 4.71
N GLY A 106 9.93 -6.71 4.80
CA GLY A 106 9.88 -7.72 5.85
C GLY A 106 8.59 -7.67 6.67
N ASN A 107 8.27 -8.80 7.29
CA ASN A 107 7.18 -8.88 8.26
C ASN A 107 7.52 -7.99 9.48
N PHE A 108 6.60 -7.13 9.91
CA PHE A 108 6.77 -6.15 11.01
C PHE A 108 7.94 -5.16 10.84
N SER A 109 8.50 -4.99 9.65
CA SER A 109 9.59 -4.02 9.46
C SER A 109 9.10 -2.59 9.69
N GLY A 110 9.73 -1.88 10.64
CA GLY A 110 9.35 -0.51 10.98
C GLY A 110 7.99 -0.39 11.68
N PHE A 111 7.53 -1.44 12.37
CA PHE A 111 6.25 -1.47 13.08
C PHE A 111 6.10 -0.34 14.12
N ASP A 112 7.13 -0.09 14.94
CA ASP A 112 7.14 0.96 15.99
C ASP A 112 7.92 2.22 15.60
N ASN A 113 8.24 2.34 14.31
CA ASN A 113 9.09 3.42 13.86
C ASN A 113 8.26 4.67 13.56
N THR A 114 8.30 5.65 14.45
CA THR A 114 7.46 6.86 14.38
C THR A 114 8.08 8.01 13.58
N THR A 115 9.42 8.09 13.48
CA THR A 115 10.12 9.28 12.96
C THR A 115 11.22 9.03 11.91
N ALA A 116 11.46 7.80 11.48
CA ALA A 116 12.55 7.52 10.54
C ALA A 116 12.41 8.26 9.21
N THR A 117 13.48 8.87 8.72
CA THR A 117 13.54 9.38 7.35
C THR A 117 14.72 8.73 6.63
N LYS A 118 14.53 8.34 5.36
CA LYS A 118 15.58 7.72 4.52
C LYS A 118 16.18 6.43 5.09
N LEU A 119 15.40 5.63 5.83
CA LEU A 119 15.86 4.33 6.34
C LEU A 119 15.47 3.18 5.40
N THR A 120 16.38 2.22 5.26
CA THR A 120 16.12 0.95 4.57
C THR A 120 16.12 -0.18 5.59
N PHE A 121 14.98 -0.82 5.83
CA PHE A 121 14.88 -2.03 6.64
C PHE A 121 14.49 -3.20 5.75
N LEU A 122 15.17 -4.34 5.87
CA LEU A 122 14.93 -5.53 5.05
C LEU A 122 14.44 -6.75 5.86
N SER A 123 14.46 -6.66 7.19
CA SER A 123 14.06 -7.74 8.09
C SER A 123 13.37 -7.20 9.36
N PRO A 124 12.45 -7.96 9.98
CA PRO A 124 11.78 -7.59 11.24
C PRO A 124 12.75 -7.17 12.35
N THR A 125 13.95 -7.75 12.35
CA THR A 125 14.96 -7.63 13.40
C THR A 125 15.94 -6.48 13.20
N ALA A 126 15.84 -5.68 12.13
CA ALA A 126 16.76 -4.56 11.93
C ALA A 126 16.66 -3.49 13.03
N TRP A 127 15.62 -3.55 13.87
CA TRP A 127 15.44 -2.73 15.09
C TRP A 127 15.91 -3.40 16.39
N CYS A 128 16.12 -4.72 16.41
CA CYS A 128 16.52 -5.43 17.63
C CYS A 128 18.01 -5.20 18.00
N TRP A 129 18.81 -4.58 17.13
CA TRP A 129 20.19 -4.17 17.45
C TRP A 129 20.32 -2.64 17.55
N ALA A 130 19.58 -1.85 16.77
CA ALA A 130 19.75 -0.39 16.78
C ALA A 130 19.15 0.29 18.04
N ALA A 131 18.13 -0.29 18.69
CA ALA A 131 17.47 0.29 19.86
C ALA A 131 18.14 -0.07 21.21
N SER A 132 19.11 -0.98 21.25
CA SER A 132 19.83 -1.30 22.50
C SER A 132 20.97 -0.32 22.81
N ASN A 133 21.23 0.66 21.94
CA ASN A 133 22.36 1.60 22.04
C ASN A 133 21.94 3.08 21.81
N MET A 134 20.70 3.46 22.12
CA MET A 134 20.31 4.87 22.27
C MET A 134 19.83 5.14 23.68
#